data_AF-A0A0Q4XRZ4-F1
#
_entry.id   AF-A0A0Q4XRZ4-F1
#
_cell.length_a   1.000
_cell.length_b   1.000
_cell.length_c   1.000
_cell.angle_alpha   90.00
_cell.angle_beta   90.00
_cell.angle_gamma   90.00
#
_symmetry.space_group_name_H-M   'P 1'
#
loop_
_entity.id
_entity.type
_entity.pdbx_description
1 polymer ?
#
loop_
_entity_poly.entity_id
_entity_poly.type
_entity_poly.pdbx_seq_one_letter_code
_entity_poly.pdbx_strand_id
1 'polypeptide(L)'
;MAAFGPRVQIRDEQPVREGSAERLSLKRRPDADLNTVAAARALVRRHLPVKAAHAVMTELFDTDEAYVEVPKVESLNHLISELTALGIEARRHWPDQISVRIVREALHLSQSQFALRFGLEEATVKNWEQGKSKPNATAMTLIWTIHRHPEAVVDALARGGTTTG
;
A
#
# COMPACT_ATOMS: atom_id res chain seq x y z
N MET A 1 -2.17 -51.30 18.85
CA MET A 1 -2.54 -49.94 19.34
C MET A 1 -1.37 -49.03 18.97
N ALA A 2 -1.50 -47.98 18.16
CA ALA A 2 -2.46 -46.90 18.28
C ALA A 2 -3.10 -46.51 16.93
N ALA A 3 -4.39 -46.17 17.01
CA ALA A 3 -5.20 -45.65 15.93
C ALA A 3 -4.82 -44.19 15.66
N PHE A 4 -4.45 -43.88 14.41
CA PHE A 4 -4.42 -42.50 13.94
C PHE A 4 -5.86 -42.02 13.77
N GLY A 5 -6.24 -40.99 14.54
CA GLY A 5 -7.55 -40.33 14.44
C GLY A 5 -7.77 -39.70 13.06
N PRO A 6 -9.03 -39.38 12.71
CA PRO A 6 -9.38 -38.94 11.37
C PRO A 6 -8.69 -37.61 11.01
N ARG A 7 -7.94 -37.61 9.91
CA ARG A 7 -7.42 -36.40 9.27
C ARG A 7 -8.61 -35.52 8.86
N VAL A 8 -8.77 -34.38 9.51
CA VAL A 8 -9.79 -33.39 9.13
C VAL A 8 -9.43 -32.84 7.76
N GLN A 9 -10.21 -33.23 6.76
CA GLN A 9 -10.19 -32.65 5.42
C GLN A 9 -10.66 -31.19 5.51
N ILE A 10 -9.77 -30.25 5.19
CA ILE A 10 -10.17 -28.87 4.92
C ILE A 10 -10.97 -28.93 3.62
N ARG A 11 -12.30 -28.90 3.74
CA ARG A 11 -13.22 -28.81 2.60
C ARG A 11 -12.85 -27.60 1.74
N ASP A 12 -12.78 -27.84 0.45
CA ASP A 12 -12.42 -26.92 -0.63
C ASP A 12 -13.08 -25.55 -0.51
N GLU A 13 -12.31 -24.57 -0.03
CA GLU A 13 -12.55 -23.18 -0.39
C GLU A 13 -11.94 -22.97 -1.78
N GLN A 14 -12.77 -22.82 -2.81
CA GLN A 14 -12.30 -22.67 -4.19
C GLN A 14 -11.34 -21.46 -4.29
N PRO A 15 -10.08 -21.66 -4.68
CA PRO A 15 -9.13 -20.56 -4.82
C PRO A 15 -9.57 -19.63 -5.95
N VAL A 16 -9.31 -18.33 -5.78
CA VAL A 16 -9.63 -17.32 -6.80
C VAL A 16 -8.91 -17.67 -8.11
N ARG A 17 -9.64 -17.78 -9.22
CA ARG A 17 -9.08 -18.24 -10.51
C ARG A 17 -8.52 -17.11 -11.38
N GLU A 18 -9.01 -15.88 -11.21
CA GLU A 18 -8.57 -14.68 -11.94
C GLU A 18 -8.54 -13.48 -10.99
N GLY A 19 -7.56 -12.58 -11.14
CA GLY A 19 -7.40 -11.41 -10.27
C GLY A 19 -6.02 -10.76 -10.41
N SER A 20 -5.92 -9.47 -10.05
CA SER A 20 -4.65 -8.73 -10.02
C SER A 20 -4.07 -8.70 -8.60
N ALA A 21 -2.75 -8.49 -8.52
CA ALA A 21 -2.12 -8.20 -7.24
C ALA A 21 -2.60 -6.83 -6.72
N GLU A 22 -3.04 -6.78 -5.46
CA GLU A 22 -3.46 -5.55 -4.81
C GLU A 22 -2.64 -5.33 -3.54
N ARG A 23 -2.11 -4.11 -3.39
CA ARG A 23 -1.47 -3.67 -2.14
C ARG A 23 -2.51 -3.03 -1.26
N LEU A 24 -2.62 -3.48 -0.02
CA LEU A 24 -3.63 -3.04 0.93
C LEU A 24 -2.99 -2.60 2.24
N SER A 25 -3.56 -1.55 2.83
CA SER A 25 -3.45 -1.27 4.25
C SER A 25 -4.67 -1.87 4.94
N LEU A 26 -4.44 -2.62 6.01
CA LEU A 26 -5.46 -3.21 6.86
C LEU A 26 -5.44 -2.49 8.20
N LYS A 27 -6.60 -2.07 8.69
CA LYS A 27 -6.76 -1.48 10.02
C LYS A 27 -7.84 -2.21 10.78
N ARG A 28 -7.60 -2.44 12.07
CA ARG A 28 -8.63 -3.00 12.94
C ARG A 28 -9.72 -1.95 13.12
N ARG A 29 -10.98 -2.35 12.96
CA ARG A 29 -12.11 -1.49 13.28
C ARG A 29 -12.30 -1.44 14.80
N PRO A 30 -12.42 -0.25 15.41
CA PRO A 30 -12.55 -0.12 16.86
C PRO A 30 -13.88 -0.71 17.38
N ASP A 31 -14.94 -0.61 16.58
CA ASP A 31 -16.31 -0.99 16.97
C ASP A 31 -16.74 -2.36 16.45
N ALA A 32 -15.81 -3.22 16.06
CA ALA A 32 -16.12 -4.54 15.52
C ALA A 32 -15.21 -5.63 16.10
N ASP A 33 -15.80 -6.82 16.29
CA ASP A 33 -15.03 -7.99 16.69
C ASP A 33 -14.11 -8.43 15.54
N LEU A 34 -12.81 -8.47 15.82
CA LEU A 34 -11.80 -8.89 14.86
C LEU A 34 -11.79 -10.43 14.76
N ASN A 35 -12.14 -10.96 13.60
CA ASN A 35 -12.05 -12.40 13.31
C ASN A 35 -10.77 -12.72 12.52
N THR A 36 -9.64 -12.82 13.23
CA THR A 36 -8.31 -13.05 12.63
C THR A 36 -8.22 -14.35 11.84
N VAL A 37 -8.88 -15.43 12.29
CA VAL A 37 -8.83 -16.74 11.61
C VAL A 37 -9.57 -16.70 10.28
N ALA A 38 -10.78 -16.14 10.26
CA ALA A 38 -11.55 -16.00 9.02
C ALA A 38 -10.85 -15.03 8.05
N ALA A 39 -10.24 -13.96 8.56
CA ALA A 39 -9.49 -13.01 7.76
C ALA A 39 -8.23 -13.64 7.14
N ALA A 40 -7.46 -14.43 7.91
CA ALA A 40 -6.34 -15.18 7.39
C ALA A 40 -6.77 -16.12 6.25
N ARG A 41 -7.89 -16.85 6.41
CA ARG A 41 -8.43 -17.73 5.36
C ARG A 41 -8.82 -16.93 4.11
N ALA A 42 -9.49 -15.79 4.28
CA ALA A 42 -9.86 -14.92 3.16
C ALA A 42 -8.65 -14.44 2.34
N LEU A 43 -7.52 -14.18 2.99
CA LEU A 43 -6.26 -13.84 2.32
C LEU A 43 -5.60 -15.06 1.66
N VAL A 44 -5.61 -16.22 2.32
CA VAL A 44 -5.05 -17.47 1.77
C VAL A 44 -5.81 -17.92 0.51
N ARG A 45 -7.14 -17.79 0.48
CA ARG A 45 -7.95 -18.04 -0.74
C ARG A 45 -7.49 -17.21 -1.94
N ARG A 46 -6.87 -16.06 -1.68
CA ARG A 46 -6.31 -15.12 -2.67
C ARG A 46 -4.81 -15.31 -2.88
N HIS A 47 -4.34 -16.52 -2.61
CA HIS A 47 -2.99 -17.00 -2.86
C HIS A 47 -1.92 -16.36 -1.97
N LEU A 48 -2.31 -15.66 -0.89
CA LEU A 48 -1.35 -15.25 0.11
C LEU A 48 -0.83 -16.51 0.84
N PRO A 49 0.50 -16.71 0.95
CA PRO A 49 1.03 -17.86 1.69
C PRO A 49 0.53 -17.87 3.13
N VAL A 50 0.19 -19.04 3.67
CA VAL A 50 -0.37 -19.19 5.03
C VAL A 50 0.50 -18.49 6.08
N LYS A 51 1.83 -18.64 5.98
CA LYS A 51 2.78 -17.97 6.88
C LYS A 51 2.68 -16.44 6.82
N ALA A 52 2.51 -15.88 5.62
CA ALA A 52 2.35 -14.45 5.42
C ALA A 52 0.99 -13.96 5.94
N ALA A 53 -0.09 -14.72 5.68
CA ALA A 53 -1.42 -14.41 6.21
C ALA A 53 -1.42 -14.39 7.75
N HIS A 54 -0.77 -15.37 8.39
CA HIS A 54 -0.61 -15.39 9.84
C HIS A 54 0.17 -14.18 10.34
N ALA A 55 1.32 -13.86 9.73
CA ALA A 55 2.14 -12.72 10.13
C ALA A 55 1.36 -11.39 10.05
N VAL A 56 0.60 -11.18 8.96
CA VAL A 56 -0.24 -9.98 8.78
C VAL A 56 -1.33 -9.91 9.85
N MET A 57 -1.95 -11.03 10.23
CA MET A 57 -2.96 -11.02 11.30
C MET A 57 -2.36 -10.79 12.68
N THR A 58 -1.17 -11.31 12.96
CA THR A 58 -0.43 -11.02 14.21
C THR A 58 -0.09 -9.54 14.30
N GLU A 59 0.50 -8.98 13.24
CA GLU A 59 0.80 -7.55 13.17
C GLU A 59 -0.45 -6.71 13.40
N LEU A 60 -1.54 -7.00 12.67
CA LEU A 60 -2.81 -6.29 12.82
C LEU A 60 -3.39 -6.37 14.24
N PHE A 61 -3.20 -7.48 14.95
CA PHE A 61 -3.66 -7.62 16.34
C PHE A 61 -2.79 -6.82 17.31
N ASP A 62 -1.47 -6.79 17.08
CA ASP A 62 -0.50 -6.16 17.97
C ASP A 62 -0.43 -4.64 17.79
N THR A 63 -0.63 -4.13 16.56
CA THR A 63 -0.40 -2.72 16.20
C THR A 63 -1.65 -2.00 15.69
N ASP A 64 -2.78 -2.70 15.56
CA ASP A 64 -4.01 -2.25 14.90
C ASP A 64 -3.87 -1.90 13.40
N GLU A 65 -2.69 -2.08 12.79
CA GLU A 65 -2.43 -1.77 11.38
C GLU A 65 -1.41 -2.72 10.74
N ALA A 66 -1.70 -3.23 9.54
CA ALA A 66 -0.80 -4.09 8.78
C ALA A 66 -0.83 -3.78 7.28
N TYR A 67 0.25 -4.12 6.56
CA TYR A 67 0.36 -3.92 5.13
C TYR A 67 0.58 -5.25 4.40
N VAL A 68 -0.14 -5.46 3.31
CA VAL A 68 -0.07 -6.73 2.57
C VAL A 68 -0.23 -6.54 1.07
N GLU A 69 0.57 -7.26 0.30
CA GLU A 69 0.32 -7.48 -1.13
C GLU A 69 -0.45 -8.80 -1.29
N VAL A 70 -1.71 -8.70 -1.69
CA VAL A 70 -2.57 -9.85 -1.94
C VAL A 70 -2.41 -10.27 -3.39
N PRO A 71 -1.86 -11.45 -3.70
CA PRO A 71 -1.44 -11.78 -5.07
C PRO A 71 -2.58 -11.86 -6.08
N LYS A 72 -3.79 -12.22 -5.64
CA LYS A 72 -4.88 -12.54 -6.54
C LYS A 72 -6.23 -12.06 -6.01
N VAL A 73 -6.57 -10.83 -6.36
CA VAL A 73 -7.84 -10.19 -5.99
C VAL A 73 -8.77 -10.14 -7.20
N GLU A 74 -9.88 -10.85 -7.10
CA GLU A 74 -10.95 -10.92 -8.11
C GLU A 74 -11.74 -9.62 -8.22
N SER A 75 -11.98 -8.98 -7.09
CA SER A 75 -12.72 -7.74 -6.97
C SER A 75 -12.28 -7.07 -5.67
N LEU A 76 -11.63 -5.92 -5.81
CA LEU A 76 -11.17 -5.16 -4.64
C LEU A 76 -12.35 -4.81 -3.72
N ASN A 77 -13.50 -4.43 -4.29
CA ASN A 77 -14.70 -4.11 -3.50
C ASN A 77 -15.26 -5.32 -2.75
N HIS A 78 -15.22 -6.52 -3.35
CA HIS A 78 -15.62 -7.74 -2.64
C HIS A 78 -14.66 -8.06 -1.50
N LEU A 79 -13.35 -8.00 -1.75
CA LEU A 79 -12.34 -8.22 -0.72
C LEU A 79 -12.48 -7.22 0.43
N ILE A 80 -12.65 -5.93 0.13
CA ILE A 80 -12.89 -4.89 1.14
C ILE A 80 -14.17 -5.20 1.94
N SER A 81 -15.27 -5.54 1.26
CA SER A 81 -16.54 -5.84 1.94
C SER A 81 -16.43 -7.07 2.85
N GLU A 82 -15.75 -8.11 2.38
CA GLU A 82 -15.49 -9.33 3.15
C GLU A 82 -14.63 -9.03 4.39
N LEU A 83 -13.50 -8.34 4.23
CA LEU A 83 -12.64 -7.97 5.36
C LEU A 83 -13.37 -7.03 6.34
N THR A 84 -14.21 -6.13 5.83
CA THR A 84 -15.02 -5.22 6.66
C THR A 84 -15.99 -5.98 7.56
N ALA A 85 -16.59 -7.06 7.05
CA ALA A 85 -17.46 -7.95 7.84
C ALA A 85 -16.69 -8.75 8.90
N LEU A 86 -15.36 -8.84 8.79
CA LEU A 86 -14.47 -9.52 9.74
C LEU A 86 -13.81 -8.56 10.74
N GLY A 87 -14.28 -7.30 10.80
CA GLY A 87 -13.74 -6.28 11.70
C GLY A 87 -12.47 -5.59 11.18
N ILE A 88 -12.17 -5.69 9.88
CA ILE A 88 -10.96 -5.14 9.26
C ILE A 88 -11.35 -4.11 8.20
N GLU A 89 -10.92 -2.87 8.38
CA GLU A 89 -10.96 -1.87 7.33
C GLU A 89 -9.79 -2.08 6.37
N ALA A 90 -10.08 -2.42 5.12
CA ALA A 90 -9.08 -2.57 4.07
C ALA A 90 -9.15 -1.40 3.09
N ARG A 91 -8.00 -0.81 2.76
CA ARG A 91 -7.89 0.23 1.73
C ARG A 91 -6.76 -0.09 0.78
N ARG A 92 -6.91 0.26 -0.51
CA ARG A 92 -5.79 0.21 -1.45
C ARG A 92 -4.66 1.11 -0.94
N HIS A 93 -3.47 0.54 -0.87
CA HIS A 93 -2.26 1.21 -0.46
C HIS A 93 -1.35 1.39 -1.69
N TRP A 94 -1.69 2.40 -2.49
CA TRP A 94 -0.89 2.87 -3.60
C TRP A 94 -0.97 4.39 -3.66
N PRO A 95 0.12 5.12 -3.96
CA PRO A 95 0.01 6.56 -4.14
C PRO A 95 -0.86 6.84 -5.36
N ASP A 96 -2.01 7.47 -5.13
CA ASP A 96 -2.91 7.91 -6.19
C ASP A 96 -2.17 8.85 -7.16
N GLN A 97 -2.62 8.89 -8.41
CA GLN A 97 -2.04 9.81 -9.38
C GLN A 97 -2.42 11.25 -9.04
N ILE A 98 -1.42 12.11 -8.85
CA ILE A 98 -1.59 13.56 -8.72
C ILE A 98 -0.81 14.28 -9.84
N SER A 99 -1.37 15.37 -10.34
CA SER A 99 -0.71 16.20 -11.37
C SER A 99 0.47 16.95 -10.77
N VAL A 100 1.68 16.65 -11.26
CA VAL A 100 2.91 17.37 -10.88
C VAL A 100 2.77 18.88 -11.12
N ARG A 101 2.08 19.28 -12.20
CA ARG A 101 1.82 20.68 -12.52
C ARG A 101 1.03 21.37 -11.41
N ILE A 102 -0.06 20.75 -10.95
CA ILE A 102 -0.92 21.32 -9.90
C ILE A 102 -0.12 21.48 -8.60
N VAL A 103 0.68 20.47 -8.23
CA VAL A 103 1.55 20.53 -7.04
C VAL A 103 2.55 21.67 -7.15
N ARG A 104 3.22 21.80 -8.31
CA ARG A 104 4.19 22.88 -8.54
C ARG A 104 3.54 24.26 -8.50
N GLU A 105 2.40 24.44 -9.16
CA GLU A 105 1.70 25.72 -9.26
C GLU A 105 1.15 26.18 -7.91
N ALA A 106 0.71 25.25 -7.06
CA ALA A 106 0.32 25.54 -5.69
C ALA A 106 1.46 26.09 -4.82
N LEU A 107 2.72 25.83 -5.20
CA LEU A 107 3.91 26.36 -4.54
C LEU A 107 4.44 27.64 -5.22
N HIS A 108 3.77 28.14 -6.27
CA HIS A 108 4.18 29.30 -7.05
C HIS A 108 5.59 29.21 -7.65
N LEU A 109 6.01 28.01 -8.07
CA LEU A 109 7.34 27.76 -8.64
C LEU A 109 7.29 27.56 -10.16
N SER A 110 8.34 28.01 -10.86
CA SER A 110 8.64 27.57 -12.22
C SER A 110 9.05 26.08 -12.24
N GLN A 111 9.07 25.45 -13.41
CA GLN A 111 9.54 24.05 -13.56
C GLN A 111 10.98 23.90 -13.06
N SER A 112 11.86 24.83 -13.42
CA SER A 112 13.25 24.86 -12.98
C SER A 112 13.38 25.05 -11.47
N GLN A 113 12.63 25.97 -10.87
CA GLN A 113 12.65 26.20 -9.41
C GLN A 113 12.13 24.99 -8.64
N PHE A 114 11.07 24.34 -9.12
CA PHE A 114 10.53 23.13 -8.53
C PHE A 114 11.54 21.99 -8.59
N ALA A 115 12.18 21.81 -9.75
CA ALA A 115 13.20 20.79 -9.96
C ALA A 115 14.39 21.00 -9.00
N LEU A 116 14.93 22.21 -8.95
CA LEU A 116 16.04 22.57 -8.06
C LEU A 116 15.68 22.39 -6.58
N ARG A 117 14.50 22.87 -6.16
CA ARG A 117 14.08 22.84 -4.74
C ARG A 117 13.94 21.42 -4.19
N PHE A 118 13.54 20.47 -5.02
CA PHE A 118 13.23 19.10 -4.60
C PHE A 118 14.17 18.03 -5.17
N GLY A 119 15.31 18.43 -5.75
CA GLY A 119 16.32 17.50 -6.26
C GLY A 119 15.86 16.65 -7.44
N LEU A 120 15.05 17.22 -8.33
CA LEU A 120 14.57 16.59 -9.55
C LEU A 120 15.27 17.17 -10.78
N GLU A 121 15.21 16.45 -11.90
CA GLU A 121 15.60 17.00 -13.19
C GLU A 121 14.44 17.79 -13.80
N GLU A 122 14.71 19.02 -14.27
CA GLU A 122 13.69 19.86 -14.92
C GLU A 122 13.07 19.17 -16.15
N ALA A 123 13.88 18.46 -16.94
CA ALA A 123 13.42 17.71 -18.09
C ALA A 123 12.40 16.62 -17.69
N THR A 124 12.62 15.96 -16.55
CA THR A 124 11.72 14.95 -15.99
C THR A 124 10.41 15.59 -15.53
N VAL A 125 10.46 16.70 -14.79
CA VAL A 125 9.26 17.47 -14.38
C VAL A 125 8.45 17.88 -15.61
N LYS A 126 9.10 18.45 -16.63
CA LYS A 126 8.47 18.85 -17.88
C LYS A 126 7.81 17.67 -18.60
N ASN A 127 8.48 16.52 -18.68
CA ASN A 127 7.94 15.32 -19.31
C ASN A 127 6.70 14.79 -18.57
N TRP A 128 6.68 14.81 -17.24
CA TRP A 128 5.53 14.45 -16.43
C TRP A 128 4.35 15.41 -16.65
N GLU A 129 4.60 16.72 -16.63
CA GLU A 129 3.55 17.73 -16.82
C GLU A 129 2.96 17.75 -18.23
N GLN A 130 3.73 17.30 -19.23
CA GLN A 130 3.27 17.15 -20.62
C GLN A 130 2.65 15.77 -20.90
N GLY A 131 2.66 14.86 -19.92
CA GLY A 131 2.16 13.50 -20.09
C GLY A 131 3.03 12.60 -20.99
N LYS A 132 4.27 13.01 -21.30
CA LYS A 132 5.22 12.21 -22.10
C LYS A 132 5.73 10.98 -21.34
N SER A 133 5.74 11.07 -20.02
CA SER A 133 5.98 9.96 -19.10
C SER A 133 5.14 10.17 -17.84
N LYS A 134 5.06 9.14 -16.98
CA LYS A 134 4.38 9.25 -15.68
C LYS A 134 5.40 9.02 -14.55
N PRO A 135 5.25 9.70 -13.41
CA PRO A 135 6.03 9.35 -12.23
C PRO A 135 5.75 7.89 -11.85
N ASN A 136 6.82 7.12 -11.59
CA ASN A 136 6.68 5.79 -11.01
C ASN A 136 6.20 5.88 -9.55
N ALA A 137 5.98 4.74 -8.89
CA ALA A 137 5.48 4.72 -7.51
C ALA A 137 6.34 5.57 -6.55
N THR A 138 7.67 5.43 -6.61
CA THR A 138 8.61 6.17 -5.77
C THR A 138 8.54 7.67 -6.01
N ALA A 139 8.57 8.09 -7.27
CA ALA A 139 8.44 9.48 -7.64
C ALA A 139 7.06 10.04 -7.23
N MET A 140 5.99 9.27 -7.40
CA MET A 140 4.65 9.69 -6.99
C MET A 140 4.53 9.85 -5.47
N THR A 141 5.16 8.97 -4.69
CA THR A 141 5.28 9.15 -3.23
C THR A 141 5.98 10.47 -2.90
N LEU A 142 7.10 10.78 -3.56
CA LEU A 142 7.79 12.06 -3.36
C LEU A 142 6.89 13.25 -3.74
N ILE A 143 6.18 13.20 -4.87
CA ILE A 143 5.25 14.27 -5.29
C ILE A 143 4.13 14.47 -4.25
N TRP A 144 3.57 13.39 -3.68
CA TRP A 144 2.60 13.48 -2.60
C TRP A 144 3.20 14.09 -1.33
N THR A 145 4.41 13.71 -0.97
CA THR A 145 5.12 14.29 0.19
C THR A 145 5.38 15.77 -0.04
N ILE A 146 5.83 16.18 -1.23
CA ILE A 146 5.99 17.59 -1.59
C ILE A 146 4.66 18.34 -1.49
N HIS A 147 3.57 17.74 -1.99
CA HIS A 147 2.25 18.36 -1.96
C HIS A 147 1.75 18.62 -0.53
N ARG A 148 1.98 17.69 0.40
CA ARG A 148 1.49 17.78 1.78
C ARG A 148 2.47 18.50 2.72
N HIS A 149 3.77 18.28 2.54
CA HIS A 149 4.84 18.67 3.46
C HIS A 149 6.10 19.10 2.70
N PRO A 150 6.05 20.19 1.90
CA PRO A 150 7.18 20.60 1.06
C PRO A 150 8.44 20.90 1.88
N GLU A 151 8.31 21.52 3.05
CA GLU A 151 9.47 21.87 3.88
C GLU A 151 10.16 20.64 4.48
N ALA A 152 9.43 19.56 4.77
CA ALA A 152 10.04 18.32 5.25
C ALA A 152 10.98 17.70 4.21
N VAL A 153 10.66 17.84 2.92
CA VAL A 153 11.52 17.37 1.83
C VAL A 153 12.78 18.23 1.72
N VAL A 154 12.63 19.55 1.78
CA VAL A 154 13.76 20.48 1.77
C VAL A 154 14.70 20.22 2.95
N ASP A 155 14.15 20.06 4.15
CA ASP A 155 14.90 19.74 5.37
C ASP A 155 15.66 18.42 5.26
N ALA A 156 15.04 17.39 4.69
CA ALA A 156 15.67 16.08 4.50
C ALA A 156 16.86 16.17 3.54
N LEU A 157 16.73 16.95 2.45
CA LEU A 157 17.81 17.18 1.49
C LEU A 157 18.96 18.00 2.09
N ALA A 158 18.65 19.00 2.94
CA ALA A 158 19.66 19.82 3.59
C ALA A 158 20.53 19.03 4.59
N ARG A 159 19.93 18.09 5.33
CA ARG A 159 20.62 17.29 6.37
C ARG A 159 21.41 16.10 5.81
N GLY A 160 21.17 15.69 4.57
CA GLY A 160 21.92 14.61 3.90
C GLY A 160 23.33 14.99 3.44
N GLY A 161 23.66 16.30 3.43
CA GLY A 161 24.95 16.81 2.98
C GLY A 161 26.10 16.70 4.00
N THR A 162 25.84 16.29 5.24
CA THR A 162 26.87 16.11 6.27
C THR A 162 27.25 14.63 6.41
N THR A 163 27.91 14.07 5.39
CA THR A 163 28.80 12.92 5.62
C THR A 163 30.22 13.46 5.55
N THR A 164 30.75 13.79 6.73
CA THR A 164 32.14 14.13 6.98
C THR A 164 32.91 12.85 7.28
N GLY A 165 34.05 12.64 6.61
CA GLY A 165 35.17 11.83 7.10
C GLY A 165 35.18 10.37 6.66
#